data_AF-A0A7S1GJP2-F1
#
_entry.id   AF-A0A7S1GJP2-F1
#
_cell.length_a   1.000
_cell.length_b   1.000
_cell.length_c   1.000
_cell.angle_alpha   90.00
_cell.angle_beta   90.00
_cell.angle_gamma   90.00
#
_symmetry.space_group_name_H-M   'P 1'
#
loop_
_entity.id
_entity.type
_entity.pdbx_description
1 polymer ?
#
loop_
_entity_poly.entity_id
_entity_poly.type
_entity_poly.pdbx_seq_one_letter_code
_entity_poly.pdbx_strand_id
1 'polypeptide(L)'
;IVQMQPNLVSAVNTARQLEGQEEICFVGYVMDVFCIERGRLLDNNSVRTLEGPDRHSLHCLVDVNRCVSSGFEILMDPPADGDQIYARALRLDEFGNQEVLSLARRSGRPGFCSTCIGDLDNQVSGFRATVRGSLVPDSGVPPMIQVNEVAPASEGCGGDMFVPVDVSTEVGGDSTAVVLHGSLMATAWGFLLPTGVLSAVLLRHRPNGLWFQIHKILQVSGFLLAAGGIFVAFRNFGNVYEHKGLPGYKHAVIGLTTMICGFLQIVGGAVRPHAPEYGEKKTKVRLAWELVHKCTGYSAVILAYSAIYLGAQVAGINRDAFLGVFYASVVYTAVVAFIFGIDKITYKKPKPEGDKVAPKGPPRI
;
A
#
# COMPACT_ATOMS: atom_id res chain seq x y z
N ILE A 1 7.78 37.67 -16.99
CA ILE A 1 8.72 36.55 -16.72
C ILE A 1 7.85 35.41 -16.18
N VAL A 2 7.45 34.51 -17.06
CA VAL A 2 6.55 33.39 -16.73
C VAL A 2 7.37 32.36 -15.96
N GLN A 3 6.98 32.05 -14.72
CA GLN A 3 7.54 30.92 -13.99
C GLN A 3 7.13 29.63 -14.71
N MET A 4 8.07 29.03 -15.42
CA MET A 4 7.93 27.66 -15.93
C MET A 4 7.84 26.69 -14.74
N GLN A 5 6.95 25.71 -14.86
CA GLN A 5 6.80 24.63 -13.88
C GLN A 5 8.12 23.86 -13.72
N PRO A 6 8.47 23.37 -12.50
CA PRO A 6 9.74 22.69 -12.24
C PRO A 6 9.99 21.48 -13.17
N ASN A 7 8.93 20.80 -13.61
CA ASN A 7 9.01 19.66 -14.53
C ASN A 7 9.47 20.03 -15.95
N LEU A 8 9.26 21.27 -16.39
CA LEU A 8 9.71 21.75 -17.71
C LEU A 8 11.20 22.10 -17.70
N VAL A 9 11.76 22.50 -16.55
CA VAL A 9 13.19 22.81 -16.41
C VAL A 9 14.02 21.53 -16.40
N SER A 10 13.53 20.49 -15.71
CA SER A 10 14.13 19.15 -15.69
C SER A 10 14.17 18.53 -17.10
N ALA A 11 13.04 18.50 -17.82
CA ALA A 11 12.99 17.98 -19.19
C ALA A 11 13.90 18.73 -20.18
N VAL A 12 14.04 20.05 -20.04
CA VAL A 12 14.93 20.86 -20.89
C VAL A 12 16.41 20.61 -20.57
N ASN A 13 16.77 20.39 -19.31
CA ASN A 13 18.14 20.05 -18.92
C ASN A 13 18.54 18.65 -19.41
N THR A 14 17.62 17.69 -19.34
CA THR A 14 17.82 16.32 -19.84
C THR A 14 17.93 16.29 -21.36
N ALA A 15 17.08 17.01 -22.09
CA ALA A 15 17.21 17.16 -23.55
C ALA A 15 18.55 17.78 -23.98
N ARG A 16 19.11 18.69 -23.16
CA ARG A 16 20.39 19.36 -23.45
C ARG A 16 21.62 18.51 -23.09
N GLN A 17 21.49 17.53 -22.19
CA GLN A 17 22.54 16.51 -21.95
C GLN A 17 22.50 15.38 -22.99
N LEU A 18 21.32 15.10 -23.57
CA LEU A 18 21.13 14.10 -24.62
C LEU A 18 21.65 14.53 -26.00
N GLU A 19 21.91 15.83 -26.21
CA GLU A 19 22.62 16.34 -27.40
C GLU A 19 24.13 15.99 -27.30
N GLY A 20 24.46 14.71 -27.53
CA GLY A 20 25.85 14.30 -27.84
C GLY A 20 26.46 13.16 -27.03
N GLN A 21 25.74 12.50 -26.11
CA GLN A 21 26.23 11.30 -25.42
C GLN A 21 25.47 10.05 -25.89
N GLU A 22 26.02 9.35 -26.88
CA GLU A 22 25.49 8.06 -27.36
C GLU A 22 25.69 6.94 -26.32
N GLU A 23 26.71 7.05 -25.47
CA GLU A 23 27.04 6.09 -24.42
C GLU A 23 27.42 6.82 -23.13
N ILE A 24 26.77 6.44 -22.03
CA ILE A 24 27.02 6.93 -20.67
C ILE A 24 27.65 5.83 -19.83
N CYS A 25 28.41 6.23 -18.81
CA CYS A 25 28.92 5.34 -17.78
C CYS A 25 28.57 5.86 -16.39
N PHE A 26 28.13 4.96 -15.51
CA PHE A 26 27.77 5.29 -14.14
C PHE A 26 28.25 4.24 -13.14
N VAL A 27 28.72 4.67 -11.97
CA VAL A 27 29.12 3.78 -10.87
C VAL A 27 28.30 4.12 -9.63
N GLY A 28 27.77 3.11 -8.95
CA GLY A 28 26.99 3.35 -7.75
C GLY A 28 26.59 2.07 -7.02
N TYR A 29 25.87 2.25 -5.90
CA TYR A 29 25.24 1.11 -5.23
C TYR A 29 24.09 0.57 -6.05
N VAL A 30 24.06 -0.74 -6.22
CA VAL A 30 22.92 -1.43 -6.82
C VAL A 30 21.91 -1.72 -5.72
N MET A 31 20.65 -1.38 -5.97
CA MET A 31 19.57 -1.59 -5.04
C MET A 31 18.35 -2.17 -5.76
N ASP A 32 17.71 -3.18 -5.17
CA ASP A 32 16.45 -3.67 -5.71
C ASP A 32 15.31 -2.67 -5.48
N VAL A 33 14.44 -2.55 -6.47
CA VAL A 33 13.28 -1.65 -6.43
C VAL A 33 12.37 -1.99 -5.25
N PHE A 34 12.25 -3.27 -4.86
CA PHE A 34 11.44 -3.65 -3.72
C PHE A 34 11.93 -3.02 -2.40
N CYS A 35 13.23 -3.03 -2.10
CA CYS A 35 13.79 -2.37 -0.92
C CYS A 35 13.67 -0.83 -1.02
N ILE A 36 13.75 -0.24 -2.21
CA ILE A 36 13.51 1.20 -2.43
C ILE A 36 12.05 1.55 -2.13
N GLU A 37 11.11 0.79 -2.69
CA GLU A 37 9.67 0.99 -2.48
C GLU A 37 9.28 0.74 -1.02
N ARG A 38 9.92 -0.23 -0.37
CA ARG A 38 9.76 -0.49 1.07
C ARG A 38 10.29 0.67 1.92
N GLY A 39 11.29 1.41 1.43
CA GLY A 39 12.01 2.48 2.14
C GLY A 39 12.99 2.01 3.21
N ARG A 40 13.01 0.70 3.51
CA ARG A 40 13.96 0.05 4.41
C ARG A 40 14.41 -1.28 3.82
N LEU A 41 15.63 -1.70 4.15
CA LEU A 41 16.16 -2.97 3.68
C LEU A 41 15.31 -4.14 4.23
N LEU A 42 15.03 -5.13 3.37
CA LEU A 42 14.17 -6.26 3.74
C LEU A 42 14.83 -7.17 4.79
N ASP A 43 16.13 -7.38 4.67
CA ASP A 43 16.97 -8.17 5.57
C ASP A 43 17.42 -7.38 6.82
N ASN A 44 17.46 -6.06 6.74
CA ASN A 44 17.79 -5.16 7.85
C ASN A 44 16.82 -3.98 7.93
N ASN A 45 15.66 -4.24 8.52
CA ASN A 45 14.58 -3.27 8.62
C ASN A 45 14.87 -2.07 9.55
N SER A 46 16.05 -1.98 10.16
CA SER A 46 16.48 -0.78 10.91
C SER A 46 17.13 0.28 10.01
N VAL A 47 17.57 -0.10 8.81
CA VAL A 47 18.30 0.76 7.88
C VAL A 47 17.35 1.30 6.82
N ARG A 48 17.37 2.64 6.61
CA ARG A 48 16.65 3.27 5.49
C ARG A 48 17.45 3.05 4.21
N THR A 49 16.76 2.70 3.14
CA THR A 49 17.38 2.22 1.90
C THR A 49 18.32 3.24 1.27
N LEU A 50 17.96 4.52 1.30
CA LEU A 50 18.76 5.61 0.74
C LEU A 50 19.75 6.23 1.76
N GLU A 51 19.83 5.73 2.99
CA GLU A 51 20.81 6.22 3.99
C GLU A 51 21.94 5.22 4.26
N GLY A 52 21.66 3.92 4.13
CA GLY A 52 22.65 2.87 4.36
C GLY A 52 22.63 1.75 3.30
N PRO A 53 22.77 2.08 2.01
CA PRO A 53 22.81 1.06 0.95
C PRO A 53 24.00 0.09 1.09
N ASP A 54 25.07 0.50 1.77
CA ASP A 54 26.24 -0.33 2.12
C ASP A 54 25.89 -1.53 3.01
N ARG A 55 24.76 -1.44 3.73
CA ARG A 55 24.25 -2.48 4.64
C ARG A 55 23.34 -3.49 3.96
N HIS A 56 23.03 -3.30 2.67
CA HIS A 56 22.20 -4.23 1.91
C HIS A 56 22.95 -5.52 1.59
N SER A 57 22.47 -6.66 2.09
CA SER A 57 23.21 -7.90 1.92
C SER A 57 23.10 -8.46 0.50
N LEU A 58 24.16 -9.13 0.06
CA LEU A 58 24.15 -9.85 -1.21
C LEU A 58 23.07 -10.93 -1.23
N HIS A 59 22.81 -11.61 -0.10
CA HIS A 59 21.72 -12.58 0.01
C HIS A 59 20.37 -11.97 -0.34
N CYS A 60 20.06 -10.79 0.20
CA CYS A 60 18.82 -10.09 -0.12
C CYS A 60 18.76 -9.69 -1.60
N LEU A 61 19.88 -9.24 -2.16
CA LEU A 61 19.96 -8.79 -3.55
C LEU A 61 19.81 -9.91 -4.59
N VAL A 62 20.31 -11.13 -4.30
CA VAL A 62 20.47 -12.19 -5.33
C VAL A 62 19.70 -13.50 -5.10
N ASP A 63 19.27 -13.78 -3.86
CA ASP A 63 18.52 -15.01 -3.52
C ASP A 63 17.05 -14.74 -3.20
N VAL A 64 16.73 -13.55 -2.69
CA VAL A 64 15.36 -13.26 -2.27
C VAL A 64 14.54 -12.90 -3.50
N ASN A 65 13.76 -13.88 -3.97
CA ASN A 65 12.96 -13.78 -5.20
C ASN A 65 12.23 -12.45 -5.37
N ARG A 66 11.67 -11.89 -4.29
CA ARG A 66 10.92 -10.63 -4.34
C ARG A 66 11.80 -9.43 -4.67
N CYS A 67 13.02 -9.38 -4.15
CA CYS A 67 14.02 -8.36 -4.44
C CYS A 67 14.57 -8.56 -5.86
N VAL A 68 14.90 -9.79 -6.24
CA VAL A 68 15.39 -10.10 -7.59
C VAL A 68 14.36 -9.74 -8.67
N SER A 69 13.09 -10.10 -8.46
CA SER A 69 12.03 -9.91 -9.45
C SER A 69 11.53 -8.46 -9.59
N SER A 70 11.90 -7.56 -8.68
CA SER A 70 11.48 -6.15 -8.76
C SER A 70 12.33 -5.32 -9.72
N GLY A 71 13.44 -5.89 -10.22
CA GLY A 71 14.47 -5.14 -10.94
C GLY A 71 15.33 -4.30 -10.00
N PHE A 72 16.31 -3.61 -10.59
CA PHE A 72 17.35 -2.88 -9.88
C PHE A 72 17.46 -1.43 -10.37
N GLU A 73 17.87 -0.58 -9.45
CA GLU A 73 18.29 0.79 -9.73
C GLU A 73 19.71 0.99 -9.20
N ILE A 74 20.44 1.95 -9.79
CA ILE A 74 21.74 2.37 -9.30
C ILE A 74 21.61 3.70 -8.60
N LEU A 75 22.19 3.79 -7.41
CA LEU A 75 22.15 4.96 -6.55
C LEU A 75 23.39 5.82 -6.75
N MET A 76 23.17 7.14 -6.81
CA MET A 76 24.19 8.18 -6.80
C MET A 76 24.60 8.49 -5.36
N ASP A 77 25.91 8.63 -5.17
CA ASP A 77 26.49 9.07 -3.88
C ASP A 77 26.01 10.48 -3.52
N PRO A 78 25.71 10.76 -2.24
CA PRO A 78 25.35 12.11 -1.81
C PRO A 78 26.51 13.10 -2.05
N PRO A 79 26.20 14.40 -2.28
CA PRO A 79 27.24 15.43 -2.34
C PRO A 79 27.99 15.52 -1.01
N ALA A 80 29.28 15.88 -1.08
CA ALA A 80 30.19 15.89 0.08
C ALA A 80 29.71 16.79 1.24
N ASP A 81 28.98 17.87 0.94
CA ASP A 81 28.54 18.89 1.91
C ASP A 81 27.02 18.83 2.21
N GLY A 82 26.37 17.68 2.01
CA GLY A 82 24.92 17.52 2.17
C GLY A 82 24.48 16.43 3.16
N ASP A 83 23.15 16.30 3.30
CA ASP A 83 22.54 15.14 3.94
C ASP A 83 23.06 13.86 3.26
N GLN A 84 23.45 12.87 4.05
CA GLN A 84 24.05 11.60 3.58
C GLN A 84 22.99 10.66 2.97
N ILE A 85 22.13 11.20 2.10
CA ILE A 85 21.04 10.50 1.44
C ILE A 85 21.43 10.26 -0.03
N TYR A 86 21.55 8.99 -0.39
CA TYR A 86 21.78 8.55 -1.74
C TYR A 86 20.56 8.86 -2.62
N ALA A 87 20.80 9.27 -3.86
CA ALA A 87 19.73 9.53 -4.81
C ALA A 87 19.59 8.37 -5.79
N ARG A 88 18.37 8.03 -6.17
CA ARG A 88 18.07 7.05 -7.22
C ARG A 88 18.44 7.68 -8.57
N ALA A 89 19.42 7.10 -9.24
CA ALA A 89 20.07 7.73 -10.40
C ALA A 89 19.61 7.13 -11.73
N LEU A 90 19.62 5.79 -11.83
CA LEU A 90 19.29 5.07 -13.06
C LEU A 90 18.48 3.82 -12.75
N ARG A 91 17.45 3.54 -13.55
CA ARG A 91 16.75 2.25 -13.56
C ARG A 91 17.31 1.35 -14.65
N LEU A 92 17.60 0.10 -14.32
CA LEU A 92 18.14 -0.85 -15.28
C LEU A 92 17.02 -1.50 -16.11
N ASP A 93 17.29 -1.70 -17.39
CA ASP A 93 16.48 -2.52 -18.28
C ASP A 93 16.61 -4.02 -17.97
N GLU A 94 15.87 -4.86 -18.68
CA GLU A 94 15.86 -6.31 -18.43
C GLU A 94 17.25 -6.95 -18.57
N PHE A 95 18.03 -6.50 -19.57
CA PHE A 95 19.40 -6.97 -19.77
C PHE A 95 20.31 -6.56 -18.61
N GLY A 96 20.31 -5.28 -18.23
CA GLY A 96 21.08 -4.79 -17.09
C GLY A 96 20.73 -5.48 -15.78
N ASN A 97 19.44 -5.80 -15.54
CA ASN A 97 19.02 -6.55 -14.38
C ASN A 97 19.63 -7.96 -14.31
N GLN A 98 19.76 -8.64 -15.45
CA GLN A 98 20.38 -9.97 -15.52
C GLN A 98 21.90 -9.90 -15.31
N GLU A 99 22.56 -8.93 -15.94
CA GLU A 99 24.01 -8.78 -15.85
C GLU A 99 24.46 -8.35 -14.45
N VAL A 100 23.75 -7.42 -13.81
CA VAL A 100 23.98 -7.05 -12.41
C VAL A 100 23.81 -8.24 -11.48
N LEU A 101 22.77 -9.05 -11.67
CA LEU A 101 22.52 -10.23 -10.87
C LEU A 101 23.64 -11.28 -11.04
N SER A 102 24.12 -11.46 -12.27
CA SER A 102 25.27 -12.32 -12.60
C SER A 102 26.54 -11.85 -11.89
N LEU A 103 26.88 -10.57 -12.03
CA LEU A 103 28.05 -9.98 -11.39
C LEU A 103 27.97 -10.02 -9.86
N ALA A 104 26.80 -9.76 -9.29
CA ALA A 104 26.59 -9.81 -7.84
C ALA A 104 26.81 -11.22 -7.27
N ARG A 105 26.37 -12.26 -7.99
CA ARG A 105 26.60 -13.68 -7.61
C ARG A 105 28.07 -14.06 -7.68
N ARG A 106 28.78 -13.61 -8.72
CA ARG A 106 30.24 -13.79 -8.86
C ARG A 106 31.02 -13.10 -7.75
N SER A 107 30.60 -11.89 -7.40
CA SER A 107 31.21 -11.08 -6.34
C SER A 107 30.90 -11.60 -4.94
N GLY A 108 29.75 -12.25 -4.74
CA GLY A 108 29.28 -12.65 -3.44
C GLY A 108 30.05 -13.84 -2.84
N ARG A 109 30.28 -13.80 -1.52
CA ARG A 109 31.01 -14.86 -0.79
C ARG A 109 30.23 -16.20 -0.80
N PRO A 110 30.87 -17.34 -1.13
CA PRO A 110 30.24 -18.65 -1.07
C PRO A 110 29.75 -18.96 0.34
N GLY A 111 28.52 -19.47 0.45
CA GLY A 111 27.87 -19.78 1.73
C GLY A 111 27.22 -18.58 2.43
N PHE A 112 27.43 -17.34 1.97
CA PHE A 112 26.67 -16.18 2.45
C PHE A 112 25.35 -16.02 1.69
N CYS A 113 25.35 -16.34 0.39
CA CYS A 113 24.14 -16.49 -0.41
C CYS A 113 24.17 -17.84 -1.15
N SER A 114 23.00 -18.40 -1.43
CA SER A 114 22.81 -19.71 -2.05
C SER A 114 23.26 -19.76 -3.50
N THR A 115 23.25 -18.61 -4.18
CA THR A 115 23.66 -18.48 -5.58
C THR A 115 25.04 -17.82 -5.76
N CYS A 116 25.77 -17.58 -4.66
CA CYS A 116 27.09 -16.94 -4.66
C CYS A 116 28.20 -17.90 -5.13
N ILE A 117 29.05 -17.43 -6.03
CA ILE A 117 30.16 -18.18 -6.62
C ILE A 117 31.51 -17.79 -5.99
N GLY A 118 31.73 -16.50 -5.70
CA GLY A 118 32.90 -16.02 -4.99
C GLY A 118 34.20 -15.95 -5.79
N ASP A 119 34.13 -15.85 -7.11
CA ASP A 119 35.29 -15.80 -8.00
C ASP A 119 35.89 -14.38 -8.17
N LEU A 120 35.26 -13.37 -7.57
CA LEU A 120 35.77 -11.99 -7.50
C LEU A 120 36.11 -11.62 -6.03
N ASP A 121 35.32 -10.74 -5.41
CA ASP A 121 35.76 -10.00 -4.20
C ASP A 121 35.22 -10.57 -2.88
N ASN A 122 34.45 -11.66 -2.91
CA ASN A 122 33.83 -12.29 -1.73
C ASN A 122 33.02 -11.31 -0.85
N GLN A 123 32.26 -10.43 -1.49
CA GLN A 123 31.43 -9.42 -0.84
C GLN A 123 30.23 -10.04 -0.11
N VAL A 124 29.79 -9.39 0.98
CA VAL A 124 28.62 -9.80 1.77
C VAL A 124 27.54 -8.73 1.86
N SER A 125 27.88 -7.44 1.71
CA SER A 125 26.90 -6.35 1.62
C SER A 125 27.43 -5.17 0.81
N GLY A 126 26.53 -4.27 0.41
CA GLY A 126 26.89 -3.00 -0.21
C GLY A 126 27.37 -3.14 -1.66
N PHE A 127 26.70 -3.98 -2.44
CA PHE A 127 27.11 -4.27 -3.80
C PHE A 127 27.09 -3.00 -4.67
N ARG A 128 28.22 -2.73 -5.34
CA ARG A 128 28.37 -1.63 -6.29
C ARG A 128 28.76 -2.19 -7.65
N ALA A 129 28.31 -1.54 -8.72
CA ALA A 129 28.64 -1.91 -10.08
C ALA A 129 28.87 -0.66 -10.94
N THR A 130 29.66 -0.87 -11.99
CA THR A 130 29.80 0.06 -13.12
C THR A 130 28.81 -0.37 -14.20
N VAL A 131 28.01 0.54 -14.74
CA VAL A 131 27.15 0.28 -15.90
C VAL A 131 27.47 1.22 -17.04
N ARG A 132 27.42 0.68 -18.26
CA ARG A 132 27.58 1.42 -19.51
C ARG A 132 26.39 1.17 -20.42
N GLY A 133 25.96 2.18 -21.15
CA GLY A 133 24.79 2.07 -22.01
C GLY A 133 24.25 3.41 -22.46
N SER A 134 23.01 3.43 -22.96
CA SER A 134 22.36 4.63 -23.47
C SER A 134 21.11 4.95 -22.67
N LEU A 135 20.83 6.23 -22.43
CA LEU A 135 19.59 6.64 -21.75
C LEU A 135 18.38 6.38 -22.64
N VAL A 136 17.30 5.86 -22.04
CA VAL A 136 16.00 5.75 -22.69
C VAL A 136 15.24 7.07 -22.47
N PRO A 137 14.96 7.85 -23.54
CA PRO A 137 14.22 9.11 -23.41
C PRO A 137 12.82 8.88 -22.81
N ASP A 138 12.32 9.89 -22.08
CA ASP A 138 10.96 9.92 -21.51
C ASP A 138 10.58 8.71 -20.62
N SER A 139 11.56 8.07 -19.99
CA SER A 139 11.39 6.85 -19.18
C SER A 139 11.00 7.07 -17.71
N GLY A 140 10.79 8.33 -17.31
CA GLY A 140 10.42 8.74 -15.95
C GLY A 140 11.61 9.10 -15.07
N VAL A 141 11.38 9.20 -13.76
CA VAL A 141 12.40 9.55 -12.75
C VAL A 141 12.48 8.42 -11.70
N PRO A 142 13.65 7.80 -11.47
CA PRO A 142 14.89 7.97 -12.24
C PRO A 142 14.74 7.50 -13.69
N PRO A 143 15.53 8.05 -14.62
CA PRO A 143 15.53 7.61 -16.02
C PRO A 143 16.04 6.17 -16.14
N MET A 144 15.55 5.47 -17.16
CA MET A 144 15.99 4.13 -17.51
C MET A 144 17.23 4.19 -18.40
N ILE A 145 18.18 3.27 -18.16
CA ILE A 145 19.33 3.03 -19.02
C ILE A 145 19.11 1.71 -19.78
N GLN A 146 19.31 1.74 -21.09
CA GLN A 146 19.50 0.55 -21.90
C GLN A 146 20.95 0.10 -21.74
N VAL A 147 21.17 -0.99 -21.01
CA VAL A 147 22.51 -1.41 -20.59
C VAL A 147 23.20 -2.17 -21.71
N ASN A 148 24.46 -1.82 -21.99
CA ASN A 148 25.35 -2.55 -22.87
C ASN A 148 26.28 -3.48 -22.08
N GLU A 149 26.75 -3.01 -20.92
CA GLU A 149 27.76 -3.70 -20.11
C GLU A 149 27.56 -3.40 -18.62
N VAL A 150 27.82 -4.42 -17.80
CA VAL A 150 27.96 -4.29 -16.34
C VAL A 150 29.33 -4.84 -15.93
N ALA A 151 30.09 -4.05 -15.17
CA ALA A 151 31.44 -4.38 -14.73
C ALA A 151 31.61 -4.15 -13.22
N PRO A 152 32.63 -4.76 -12.57
CA PRO A 152 33.00 -4.44 -11.20
C PRO A 152 33.15 -2.94 -10.97
N ALA A 153 32.73 -2.46 -9.79
CA ALA A 153 32.88 -1.04 -9.43
C ALA A 153 34.36 -0.58 -9.40
N SER A 154 35.29 -1.52 -9.19
CA SER A 154 36.73 -1.27 -9.19
C SER A 154 37.27 -0.89 -10.57
N GLU A 155 36.62 -1.30 -11.66
CA GLU A 155 36.99 -0.88 -13.02
C GLU A 155 36.65 0.59 -13.28
N GLY A 156 35.56 1.07 -12.69
CA GLY A 156 35.08 2.44 -12.85
C GLY A 156 34.78 2.82 -14.32
N CYS A 157 34.59 4.11 -14.58
CA CYS A 157 34.25 4.57 -15.93
C CYS A 157 35.44 4.78 -16.87
N GLY A 158 36.69 4.73 -16.36
CA GLY A 158 37.88 5.03 -17.17
C GLY A 158 37.94 6.47 -17.74
N GLY A 159 36.95 7.30 -17.42
CA GLY A 159 36.74 8.67 -17.89
C GLY A 159 35.67 9.36 -17.04
N ASP A 160 35.06 10.42 -17.56
CA ASP A 160 34.04 11.18 -16.82
C ASP A 160 32.80 10.33 -16.54
N MET A 161 32.41 10.26 -15.27
CA MET A 161 31.19 9.61 -14.84
C MET A 161 29.99 10.49 -15.21
N PHE A 162 28.97 9.88 -15.81
CA PHE A 162 27.71 10.55 -16.09
C PHE A 162 27.06 11.03 -14.77
N VAL A 163 26.52 12.24 -14.76
CA VAL A 163 25.79 12.79 -13.59
C VAL A 163 24.36 13.09 -14.03
N PRO A 164 23.38 12.22 -13.70
CA PRO A 164 21.98 12.48 -14.00
C PRO A 164 21.51 13.71 -13.23
N VAL A 165 20.80 14.59 -13.94
CA VAL A 165 20.16 15.78 -13.35
C VAL A 165 18.79 15.43 -12.76
N ASP A 166 18.12 14.41 -13.31
CA ASP A 166 16.81 13.92 -12.85
C ASP A 166 16.96 12.71 -11.92
N VAL A 167 17.29 12.99 -10.66
CA VAL A 167 17.42 11.97 -9.60
C VAL A 167 16.26 12.04 -8.60
N SER A 168 15.92 10.92 -7.98
CA SER A 168 14.87 10.85 -6.95
C SER A 168 15.44 10.47 -5.59
N THR A 169 15.11 11.24 -4.55
CA THR A 169 15.36 10.87 -3.15
C THR A 169 14.13 10.28 -2.47
N GLU A 170 13.07 9.99 -3.23
CA GLU A 170 11.83 9.43 -2.71
C GLU A 170 11.91 7.90 -2.58
N VAL A 171 11.51 7.40 -1.42
CA VAL A 171 11.27 5.98 -1.14
C VAL A 171 9.78 5.72 -0.96
N GLY A 172 9.30 4.56 -1.42
CA GLY A 172 7.86 4.29 -1.49
C GLY A 172 7.16 4.32 -0.12
N GLY A 173 7.81 3.77 0.92
CA GLY A 173 7.26 3.64 2.28
C GLY A 173 6.99 4.96 3.00
N ASP A 174 7.70 6.03 2.63
CA ASP A 174 7.52 7.37 3.22
C ASP A 174 6.73 8.31 2.30
N SER A 175 6.32 7.87 1.11
CA SER A 175 5.58 8.74 0.20
C SER A 175 4.26 9.19 0.85
N THR A 176 3.98 10.49 0.80
CA THR A 176 2.74 11.08 1.31
C THR A 176 1.50 10.36 0.76
N ALA A 177 1.57 9.87 -0.48
CA ALA A 177 0.52 9.09 -1.11
C ALA A 177 0.29 7.72 -0.42
N VAL A 178 1.36 7.00 -0.04
CA VAL A 178 1.24 5.72 0.69
C VAL A 178 0.66 5.94 2.08
N VAL A 179 1.13 6.96 2.80
CA VAL A 179 0.61 7.31 4.14
C VAL A 179 -0.86 7.71 4.06
N LEU A 180 -1.24 8.54 3.08
CA LEU A 180 -2.61 8.98 2.89
C LEU A 180 -3.53 7.81 2.49
N HIS A 181 -3.12 6.99 1.51
CA HIS A 181 -3.86 5.79 1.12
C HIS A 181 -4.05 4.84 2.31
N GLY A 182 -2.96 4.48 2.98
CA GLY A 182 -2.95 3.54 4.10
C GLY A 182 -3.80 4.02 5.27
N SER A 183 -3.69 5.29 5.67
CA SER A 183 -4.46 5.86 6.78
C SER A 183 -5.96 5.94 6.50
N LEU A 184 -6.37 6.36 5.29
CA LEU A 184 -7.78 6.38 4.87
C LEU A 184 -8.38 4.96 4.88
N MET A 185 -7.66 4.00 4.32
CA MET A 185 -8.11 2.61 4.23
C MET A 185 -8.18 1.94 5.60
N ALA A 186 -7.16 2.12 6.45
CA ALA A 186 -7.13 1.58 7.80
C ALA A 186 -8.23 2.18 8.68
N THR A 187 -8.48 3.49 8.59
CA THR A 187 -9.55 4.16 9.35
C THR A 187 -10.93 3.64 8.94
N ALA A 188 -11.18 3.54 7.63
CA ALA A 188 -12.45 3.04 7.11
C ALA A 188 -12.70 1.57 7.50
N TRP A 189 -11.80 0.67 7.08
CA TRP A 189 -12.00 -0.77 7.18
C TRP A 189 -11.59 -1.36 8.53
N GLY A 190 -10.68 -0.73 9.26
CA GLY A 190 -10.26 -1.17 10.60
C GLY A 190 -11.19 -0.71 11.72
N PHE A 191 -11.92 0.40 11.53
CA PHE A 191 -12.68 1.04 12.61
C PHE A 191 -14.15 1.33 12.24
N LEU A 192 -14.40 2.21 11.27
CA LEU A 192 -15.76 2.71 10.99
C LEU A 192 -16.71 1.60 10.51
N LEU A 193 -16.30 0.86 9.48
CA LEU A 193 -17.15 -0.19 8.88
C LEU A 193 -17.40 -1.35 9.86
N PRO A 194 -16.40 -1.88 10.61
CA PRO A 194 -16.63 -2.86 11.67
C PRO A 194 -17.58 -2.36 12.76
N THR A 195 -17.46 -1.11 13.22
CA THR A 195 -18.39 -0.53 14.21
C THR A 195 -19.83 -0.49 13.67
N GLY A 196 -20.02 -0.18 12.38
CA GLY A 196 -21.32 -0.26 11.72
C GLY A 196 -21.87 -1.69 11.66
N VAL A 197 -21.03 -2.71 11.48
CA VAL A 197 -21.45 -4.11 11.55
C VAL A 197 -21.89 -4.46 12.98
N LEU A 198 -21.11 -4.08 13.99
CA LEU A 198 -21.43 -4.31 15.40
C LEU A 198 -22.76 -3.66 15.81
N SER A 199 -23.03 -2.43 15.36
CA SER A 199 -24.30 -1.75 15.67
C SER A 199 -25.50 -2.55 15.14
N ALA A 200 -25.41 -3.12 13.94
CA ALA A 200 -26.47 -3.92 13.34
C ALA A 200 -26.72 -5.28 14.01
N VAL A 201 -25.72 -5.78 14.76
CA VAL A 201 -25.80 -7.04 15.50
C VAL A 201 -26.27 -6.81 16.93
N LEU A 202 -25.70 -5.81 17.62
CA LEU A 202 -25.83 -5.65 19.07
C LEU A 202 -26.86 -4.62 19.50
N LEU A 203 -27.20 -3.63 18.68
CA LEU A 203 -28.11 -2.54 19.07
C LEU A 203 -29.58 -2.75 18.62
N ARG A 204 -29.94 -3.96 18.18
CA ARG A 204 -31.29 -4.26 17.66
C ARG A 204 -32.43 -4.04 18.66
N HIS A 205 -32.13 -4.06 19.96
CA HIS A 205 -33.11 -3.83 21.04
C HIS A 205 -33.50 -2.35 21.19
N ARG A 206 -32.72 -1.42 20.64
CA ARG A 206 -32.99 0.01 20.73
C ARG A 206 -34.18 0.41 19.81
N PRO A 207 -35.03 1.35 20.27
CA PRO A 207 -36.23 1.75 19.54
C PRO A 207 -35.91 2.52 18.25
N ASN A 208 -36.95 2.80 17.46
CA ASN A 208 -36.90 3.67 16.28
C ASN A 208 -35.90 3.26 15.20
N GLY A 209 -35.47 1.99 15.20
CA GLY A 209 -34.49 1.48 14.24
C GLY A 209 -33.11 2.12 14.40
N LEU A 210 -32.73 2.56 15.60
CA LEU A 210 -31.45 3.23 15.87
C LEU A 210 -30.25 2.45 15.31
N TRP A 211 -30.23 1.12 15.47
CA TRP A 211 -29.17 0.26 14.92
C TRP A 211 -28.98 0.46 13.42
N PHE A 212 -30.08 0.65 12.67
CA PHE A 212 -30.07 0.79 11.23
C PHE A 212 -29.59 2.19 10.81
N GLN A 213 -29.94 3.22 11.58
CA GLN A 213 -29.44 4.58 11.36
C GLN A 213 -27.91 4.63 11.57
N ILE A 214 -27.42 4.12 12.70
CA ILE A 214 -25.99 4.06 13.00
C ILE A 214 -25.26 3.23 11.95
N HIS A 215 -25.78 2.04 11.62
CA HIS A 215 -25.20 1.18 10.59
C HIS A 215 -25.07 1.93 9.27
N LYS A 216 -26.17 2.53 8.77
CA LYS A 216 -26.16 3.26 7.49
C LYS A 216 -25.17 4.41 7.49
N ILE A 217 -25.14 5.23 8.55
CA ILE A 217 -24.23 6.39 8.63
C ILE A 217 -22.77 5.93 8.60
N LEU A 218 -22.40 4.93 9.40
CA LEU A 218 -21.03 4.40 9.45
C LEU A 218 -20.63 3.68 8.16
N GLN A 219 -21.53 2.91 7.55
CA GLN A 219 -21.25 2.22 6.28
C GLN A 219 -21.03 3.21 5.13
N VAL A 220 -21.89 4.22 4.99
CA VAL A 220 -21.74 5.22 3.91
C VAL A 220 -20.51 6.09 4.14
N SER A 221 -20.31 6.63 5.34
CA SER A 221 -19.14 7.47 5.64
C SER A 221 -17.82 6.71 5.53
N GLY A 222 -17.73 5.49 6.09
CA GLY A 222 -16.56 4.64 5.99
C GLY A 222 -16.25 4.27 4.53
N PHE A 223 -17.28 3.95 3.73
CA PHE A 223 -17.07 3.62 2.32
C PHE A 223 -16.60 4.83 1.50
N LEU A 224 -17.13 6.04 1.75
CA LEU A 224 -16.64 7.26 1.11
C LEU A 224 -15.17 7.54 1.43
N LEU A 225 -14.77 7.33 2.69
CA LEU A 225 -13.37 7.46 3.11
C LEU A 225 -12.48 6.45 2.38
N ALA A 226 -12.91 5.18 2.31
CA ALA A 226 -12.20 4.13 1.57
C ALA A 226 -12.12 4.40 0.06
N ALA A 227 -13.18 4.96 -0.53
CA ALA A 227 -13.18 5.38 -1.93
C ALA A 227 -12.13 6.47 -2.20
N GLY A 228 -11.97 7.43 -1.28
CA GLY A 228 -10.87 8.40 -1.32
C GLY A 228 -9.50 7.73 -1.26
N GLY A 229 -9.32 6.74 -0.37
CA GLY A 229 -8.10 5.93 -0.30
C GLY A 229 -7.77 5.22 -1.62
N ILE A 230 -8.75 4.55 -2.24
CA ILE A 230 -8.57 3.90 -3.54
C ILE A 230 -8.28 4.89 -4.66
N PHE A 231 -8.90 6.06 -4.64
CA PHE A 231 -8.62 7.10 -5.63
C PHE A 231 -7.15 7.54 -5.58
N VAL A 232 -6.59 7.73 -4.38
CA VAL A 232 -5.15 7.99 -4.19
C VAL A 232 -4.32 6.84 -4.77
N ALA A 233 -4.71 5.59 -4.55
CA ALA A 233 -3.98 4.45 -5.08
C ALA A 233 -3.98 4.39 -6.61
N PHE A 234 -5.12 4.56 -7.26
CA PHE A 234 -5.19 4.55 -8.73
C PHE A 234 -4.42 5.70 -9.36
N ARG A 235 -4.34 6.86 -8.69
CA ARG A 235 -3.60 8.02 -9.19
C ARG A 235 -2.09 7.86 -9.10
N ASN A 236 -1.59 7.12 -8.12
CA ASN A 236 -0.17 7.10 -7.78
C ASN A 236 0.51 5.74 -7.99
N PHE A 237 -0.24 4.63 -8.05
CA PHE A 237 0.29 3.26 -8.02
C PHE A 237 -0.28 2.35 -9.14
N GLY A 238 -0.55 2.92 -10.32
CA GLY A 238 -1.24 2.22 -11.42
C GLY A 238 -0.50 0.99 -11.97
N ASN A 239 0.83 1.01 -11.95
CA ASN A 239 1.71 -0.06 -12.45
C ASN A 239 1.72 -1.33 -11.57
N VAL A 240 1.18 -1.28 -10.35
CA VAL A 240 1.19 -2.42 -9.41
C VAL A 240 0.50 -3.68 -9.96
N TYR A 241 -0.38 -3.52 -10.95
CA TYR A 241 -1.05 -4.65 -11.61
C TYR A 241 -0.18 -5.40 -12.65
N GLU A 242 0.93 -4.80 -13.08
CA GLU A 242 1.81 -5.36 -14.12
C GLU A 242 2.73 -6.45 -13.55
N HIS A 243 3.07 -6.37 -12.26
CA HIS A 243 4.00 -7.29 -11.60
C HIS A 243 3.28 -8.46 -10.89
N LYS A 244 2.72 -9.37 -11.70
CA LYS A 244 1.99 -10.55 -11.20
C LYS A 244 2.83 -11.39 -10.22
N GLY A 245 2.23 -11.76 -9.10
CA GLY A 245 2.84 -12.64 -8.09
C GLY A 245 3.55 -11.92 -6.93
N LEU A 246 3.85 -10.63 -7.08
CA LEU A 246 4.45 -9.81 -6.01
C LEU A 246 3.43 -9.46 -4.91
N PRO A 247 3.87 -9.14 -3.67
CA PRO A 247 2.97 -8.70 -2.61
C PRO A 247 2.15 -7.46 -2.95
N GLY A 248 2.71 -6.53 -3.73
CA GLY A 248 1.99 -5.36 -4.26
C GLY A 248 0.77 -5.77 -5.09
N TYR A 249 0.97 -6.67 -6.05
CA TYR A 249 -0.11 -7.25 -6.86
C TYR A 249 -1.17 -7.95 -5.98
N LYS A 250 -0.74 -8.77 -5.01
CA LYS A 250 -1.66 -9.46 -4.10
C LYS A 250 -2.48 -8.48 -3.26
N HIS A 251 -1.84 -7.45 -2.71
CA HIS A 251 -2.50 -6.36 -1.99
C HIS A 251 -3.52 -5.65 -2.89
N ALA A 252 -3.13 -5.27 -4.12
CA ALA A 252 -4.00 -4.58 -5.06
C ALA A 252 -5.24 -5.41 -5.43
N VAL A 253 -5.07 -6.71 -5.74
CA VAL A 253 -6.19 -7.60 -6.09
C VAL A 253 -7.14 -7.80 -4.92
N ILE A 254 -6.64 -8.09 -3.72
CA ILE A 254 -7.47 -8.29 -2.52
C ILE A 254 -8.16 -6.97 -2.12
N GLY A 255 -7.43 -5.85 -2.17
CA GLY A 255 -7.96 -4.52 -1.89
C GLY A 255 -9.08 -4.12 -2.86
N LEU A 256 -8.88 -4.30 -4.17
CA LEU A 256 -9.91 -4.01 -5.17
C LEU A 256 -11.14 -4.92 -5.01
N THR A 257 -10.93 -6.21 -4.75
CA THR A 257 -12.03 -7.17 -4.48
C THR A 257 -12.85 -6.72 -3.27
N THR A 258 -12.17 -6.31 -2.19
CA THR A 258 -12.80 -5.79 -0.97
C THR A 258 -13.66 -4.56 -1.28
N MET A 259 -13.17 -3.65 -2.12
CA MET A 259 -13.86 -2.42 -2.47
C MET A 259 -15.08 -2.67 -3.37
N ILE A 260 -14.97 -3.60 -4.32
CA ILE A 260 -16.11 -4.07 -5.10
C ILE A 260 -17.17 -4.68 -4.19
N CYS A 261 -16.79 -5.55 -3.26
CA CYS A 261 -17.71 -6.12 -2.28
C CYS A 261 -18.39 -5.02 -1.43
N GLY A 262 -17.64 -4.03 -0.96
CA GLY A 262 -18.17 -2.88 -0.21
C GLY A 262 -19.17 -2.06 -1.01
N PHE A 263 -18.87 -1.77 -2.28
CA PHE A 263 -19.79 -1.05 -3.17
C PHE A 263 -21.10 -1.83 -3.37
N LEU A 264 -20.99 -3.14 -3.63
CA LEU A 264 -22.15 -4.03 -3.76
C LEU A 264 -22.97 -4.11 -2.46
N GLN A 265 -22.36 -3.98 -1.28
CA GLN A 265 -23.12 -3.87 -0.02
C GLN A 265 -23.98 -2.60 0.04
N ILE A 266 -23.44 -1.46 -0.40
CA ILE A 266 -24.17 -0.18 -0.39
C ILE A 266 -25.34 -0.24 -1.38
N VAL A 267 -25.10 -0.71 -2.62
CA VAL A 267 -26.14 -0.89 -3.64
C VAL A 267 -27.19 -1.89 -3.14
N GLY A 268 -26.76 -3.04 -2.63
CA GLY A 268 -27.62 -4.08 -2.07
C GLY A 268 -28.48 -3.59 -0.90
N GLY A 269 -27.92 -2.70 -0.07
CA GLY A 269 -28.64 -2.03 1.03
C GLY A 269 -29.71 -1.06 0.55
N ALA A 270 -29.46 -0.36 -0.57
CA ALA A 270 -30.42 0.56 -1.18
C ALA A 270 -31.62 -0.15 -1.78
N VAL A 271 -31.40 -1.30 -2.44
CA VAL A 271 -32.48 -2.13 -3.04
C VAL A 271 -33.05 -3.18 -2.08
N ARG A 272 -32.82 -3.03 -0.77
CA ARG A 272 -33.21 -4.05 0.20
C ARG A 272 -34.73 -4.31 0.17
N PRO A 273 -35.18 -5.59 0.22
CA PRO A 273 -36.60 -5.91 0.32
C PRO A 273 -37.23 -5.36 1.62
N HIS A 274 -38.54 -5.07 1.59
CA HIS A 274 -39.27 -4.54 2.75
C HIS A 274 -39.13 -5.45 3.98
N ALA A 275 -39.06 -4.83 5.16
CA ALA A 275 -39.04 -5.57 6.41
C ALA A 275 -40.47 -6.04 6.73
N PRO A 276 -40.68 -7.26 7.25
CA PRO A 276 -42.03 -7.70 7.62
C PRO A 276 -42.62 -6.79 8.70
N GLU A 277 -43.93 -6.57 8.66
CA GLU A 277 -44.64 -5.90 9.75
C GLU A 277 -44.73 -6.79 10.99
N TYR A 278 -45.14 -6.23 12.13
CA TYR A 278 -45.24 -6.96 13.38
C TYR A 278 -46.24 -8.13 13.25
N GLY A 279 -45.75 -9.36 13.38
CA GLY A 279 -46.55 -10.59 13.24
C GLY A 279 -46.44 -11.25 11.85
N GLU A 280 -45.84 -10.59 10.86
CA GLU A 280 -45.65 -11.16 9.53
C GLU A 280 -44.39 -12.01 9.41
N LYS A 281 -44.47 -13.08 8.59
CA LYS A 281 -43.30 -13.89 8.23
C LYS A 281 -42.49 -13.18 7.15
N LYS A 282 -41.16 -13.27 7.24
CA LYS A 282 -40.26 -12.76 6.19
C LYS A 282 -40.53 -13.45 4.85
N THR A 283 -40.53 -12.68 3.76
CA THR A 283 -40.57 -13.24 2.41
C THR A 283 -39.29 -14.02 2.09
N LYS A 284 -39.37 -15.00 1.18
CA LYS A 284 -38.19 -15.77 0.72
C LYS A 284 -37.10 -14.86 0.15
N VAL A 285 -37.50 -13.82 -0.59
CA VAL A 285 -36.58 -12.81 -1.15
C VAL A 285 -35.86 -12.04 -0.04
N ARG A 286 -36.58 -11.62 1.02
CA ARG A 286 -35.97 -10.95 2.17
C ARG A 286 -34.97 -11.84 2.90
N LEU A 287 -35.29 -13.13 3.06
CA LEU A 287 -34.38 -14.10 3.69
C LEU A 287 -33.12 -14.33 2.87
N ALA A 288 -33.26 -14.54 1.56
CA ALA A 288 -32.12 -14.72 0.66
C ALA A 288 -31.22 -13.48 0.65
N TRP A 289 -31.81 -12.28 0.56
CA TRP A 289 -31.07 -11.03 0.65
C TRP A 289 -30.33 -10.89 1.99
N GLU A 290 -30.97 -11.19 3.12
CA GLU A 290 -30.31 -11.12 4.44
C GLU A 290 -29.13 -12.09 4.57
N LEU A 291 -29.24 -13.30 3.98
CA LEU A 291 -28.15 -14.26 3.96
C LEU A 291 -26.99 -13.74 3.11
N VAL A 292 -27.26 -13.36 1.87
CA VAL A 292 -26.25 -12.86 0.93
C VAL A 292 -25.56 -11.62 1.51
N HIS A 293 -26.32 -10.63 1.98
CA HIS A 293 -25.80 -9.38 2.55
C HIS A 293 -24.88 -9.64 3.76
N LYS A 294 -25.27 -10.53 4.68
CA LYS A 294 -24.43 -10.85 5.84
C LYS A 294 -23.17 -11.61 5.44
N CYS A 295 -23.30 -12.67 4.64
CA CYS A 295 -22.15 -13.48 4.24
C CYS A 295 -21.12 -12.64 3.48
N THR A 296 -21.57 -11.88 2.48
CA THR A 296 -20.69 -11.02 1.69
C THR A 296 -20.11 -9.85 2.51
N GLY A 297 -20.89 -9.26 3.44
CA GLY A 297 -20.41 -8.25 4.36
C GLY A 297 -19.31 -8.74 5.31
N TYR A 298 -19.47 -9.92 5.91
CA TYR A 298 -18.44 -10.51 6.78
C TYR A 298 -17.18 -10.89 6.01
N SER A 299 -17.34 -11.48 4.81
CA SER A 299 -16.21 -11.77 3.93
C SER A 299 -15.45 -10.49 3.55
N ALA A 300 -16.14 -9.38 3.26
CA ALA A 300 -15.48 -8.12 2.94
C ALA A 300 -14.61 -7.61 4.09
N VAL A 301 -15.06 -7.73 5.36
CA VAL A 301 -14.24 -7.34 6.52
C VAL A 301 -12.99 -8.21 6.64
N ILE A 302 -13.10 -9.53 6.44
CA ILE A 302 -11.94 -10.44 6.50
C ILE A 302 -10.93 -10.12 5.39
N LEU A 303 -11.40 -9.89 4.17
CA LEU A 303 -10.56 -9.49 3.04
C LEU A 303 -9.89 -8.14 3.30
N ALA A 304 -10.59 -7.19 3.93
CA ALA A 304 -10.04 -5.89 4.26
C ALA A 304 -8.86 -5.97 5.23
N TYR A 305 -8.98 -6.76 6.32
CA TYR A 305 -7.86 -6.99 7.24
C TYR A 305 -6.67 -7.66 6.56
N SER A 306 -6.93 -8.60 5.64
CA SER A 306 -5.89 -9.24 4.83
C SER A 306 -5.20 -8.24 3.90
N ALA A 307 -5.97 -7.35 3.27
CA ALA A 307 -5.45 -6.28 2.43
C ALA A 307 -4.59 -5.28 3.21
N ILE A 308 -5.02 -4.88 4.42
CA ILE A 308 -4.27 -3.98 5.31
C ILE A 308 -2.94 -4.62 5.73
N TYR A 309 -2.93 -5.92 6.09
CA TYR A 309 -1.70 -6.64 6.39
C TYR A 309 -0.72 -6.63 5.22
N LEU A 310 -1.17 -7.02 4.02
CA LEU A 310 -0.32 -7.03 2.84
C LEU A 310 0.14 -5.62 2.46
N GLY A 311 -0.74 -4.62 2.59
CA GLY A 311 -0.41 -3.21 2.33
C GLY A 311 0.68 -2.70 3.26
N ALA A 312 0.64 -3.06 4.54
CA ALA A 312 1.71 -2.73 5.49
C ALA A 312 3.05 -3.39 5.13
N GLN A 313 3.03 -4.63 4.63
CA GLN A 313 4.24 -5.30 4.15
C GLN A 313 4.83 -4.61 2.93
N VAL A 314 3.98 -4.20 1.99
CA VAL A 314 4.37 -3.47 0.77
C VAL A 314 4.91 -2.09 1.12
N ALA A 315 4.26 -1.37 2.02
CA ALA A 315 4.67 -0.04 2.49
C ALA A 315 5.89 -0.07 3.43
N GLY A 316 6.47 -1.24 3.71
CA GLY A 316 7.65 -1.34 4.57
C GLY A 316 7.45 -1.01 6.04
N ILE A 317 6.20 -0.95 6.50
CA ILE A 317 5.88 -0.72 7.90
C ILE A 317 6.50 -1.86 8.72
N ASN A 318 7.24 -1.50 9.77
CA ASN A 318 7.88 -2.51 10.62
C ASN A 318 6.81 -3.36 11.31
N ARG A 319 7.17 -4.62 11.61
CA ARG A 319 6.23 -5.59 12.18
C ARG A 319 5.61 -5.09 13.48
N ASP A 320 6.39 -4.43 14.33
CA ASP A 320 5.94 -3.99 15.65
C ASP A 320 4.95 -2.83 15.58
N ALA A 321 5.16 -1.84 14.70
CA ALA A 321 4.18 -0.77 14.49
C ALA A 321 2.92 -1.30 13.83
N PHE A 322 3.04 -2.21 12.85
CA PHE A 322 1.87 -2.87 12.28
C PHE A 322 1.07 -3.63 13.34
N LEU A 323 1.75 -4.43 14.16
CA LEU A 323 1.11 -5.15 15.27
C LEU A 323 0.48 -4.18 16.26
N GLY A 324 1.12 -3.06 16.59
CA GLY A 324 0.57 -2.01 17.45
C GLY A 324 -0.76 -1.47 16.92
N VAL A 325 -0.81 -1.06 15.65
CA VAL A 325 -2.04 -0.55 15.01
C VAL A 325 -3.12 -1.63 14.89
N PHE A 326 -2.72 -2.86 14.52
CA PHE A 326 -3.64 -4.00 14.41
C PHE A 326 -4.24 -4.37 15.77
N TYR A 327 -3.42 -4.47 16.83
CA TYR A 327 -3.92 -4.69 18.19
C TYR A 327 -4.82 -3.55 18.64
N ALA A 328 -4.48 -2.29 18.33
CA ALA A 328 -5.34 -1.16 18.65
C ALA A 328 -6.73 -1.27 17.97
N SER A 329 -6.81 -1.68 16.70
CA SER A 329 -8.09 -1.86 16.02
C SER A 329 -8.90 -3.02 16.58
N VAL A 330 -8.26 -4.14 16.91
CA VAL A 330 -8.90 -5.31 17.54
C VAL A 330 -9.41 -4.96 18.95
N VAL A 331 -8.60 -4.31 19.77
CA VAL A 331 -9.01 -3.85 21.11
C VAL A 331 -10.15 -2.84 21.00
N TYR A 332 -10.06 -1.87 20.09
CA TYR A 332 -11.13 -0.91 19.84
C TYR A 332 -12.45 -1.61 19.51
N THR A 333 -12.45 -2.53 18.54
CA THR A 333 -13.66 -3.25 18.15
C THR A 333 -14.21 -4.13 19.27
N ALA A 334 -13.34 -4.75 20.08
CA ALA A 334 -13.75 -5.50 21.27
C ALA A 334 -14.39 -4.60 22.34
N VAL A 335 -13.82 -3.42 22.60
CA VAL A 335 -14.38 -2.43 23.54
C VAL A 335 -15.74 -1.92 23.05
N VAL A 336 -15.87 -1.60 21.76
CA VAL A 336 -17.17 -1.20 21.16
C VAL A 336 -18.20 -2.32 21.31
N ALA A 337 -17.82 -3.57 21.00
CA ALA A 337 -18.70 -4.72 21.16
C ALA A 337 -19.11 -4.93 22.63
N PHE A 338 -18.18 -4.76 23.57
CA PHE A 338 -18.45 -4.83 25.01
C PHE A 338 -19.44 -3.74 25.44
N ILE A 339 -19.24 -2.48 25.05
CA ILE A 339 -20.14 -1.37 25.35
C ILE A 339 -21.55 -1.64 24.81
N PHE A 340 -21.67 -2.06 23.54
CA PHE A 340 -22.97 -2.39 22.95
C PHE A 340 -23.61 -3.62 23.62
N GLY A 341 -22.80 -4.59 24.06
CA GLY A 341 -23.25 -5.74 24.82
C GLY A 341 -23.83 -5.36 26.19
N ILE A 342 -23.14 -4.49 26.94
CA ILE A 342 -23.63 -3.96 28.22
C ILE A 342 -24.92 -3.15 28.01
N ASP A 343 -24.99 -2.31 26.98
CA ASP A 343 -26.23 -1.59 26.64
C ASP A 343 -27.39 -2.57 26.38
N LYS A 344 -27.13 -3.65 25.64
CA LYS A 344 -28.12 -4.68 25.35
C LYS A 344 -28.62 -5.41 26.61
N ILE A 345 -27.74 -5.69 27.56
CA ILE A 345 -28.09 -6.40 28.81
C ILE A 345 -28.81 -5.47 29.80
N THR A 346 -28.40 -4.20 29.89
CA THR A 346 -28.92 -3.26 30.89
C THR A 346 -30.16 -2.49 30.43
N TYR A 347 -30.47 -2.50 29.13
CA TYR A 347 -31.60 -1.75 28.58
C TYR A 347 -32.96 -2.21 29.13
N LYS A 348 -33.64 -1.31 29.83
CA LYS A 348 -35.03 -1.46 30.26
C LYS A 348 -35.93 -0.69 29.30
N LYS A 349 -36.87 -1.37 28.64
CA LYS A 349 -37.87 -0.70 27.80
C LYS A 349 -38.67 0.30 28.64
N PRO A 350 -38.86 1.56 28.19
CA PRO A 350 -39.76 2.49 28.85
C PRO A 350 -41.15 1.87 28.96
N LYS A 351 -41.84 2.07 30.09
CA LYS A 351 -43.27 1.71 30.18
C LYS A 351 -44.02 2.56 29.16
N PRO A 352 -44.97 1.98 28.40
CA PRO A 352 -45.84 2.78 27.56
C PRO A 352 -46.53 3.83 28.45
N GLU A 353 -46.44 5.10 28.06
CA GLU A 353 -47.20 6.16 28.69
C GLU A 353 -48.68 5.80 28.49
N GLY A 354 -49.40 5.53 29.58
CA GLY A 354 -50.76 5.02 29.50
C GLY A 354 -51.64 5.89 28.61
N ASP A 355 -52.47 5.25 27.79
CA ASP A 355 -53.44 5.90 26.91
C ASP A 355 -54.06 7.10 27.60
N LYS A 356 -53.71 8.32 27.16
CA LYS A 356 -54.50 9.50 27.46
C LYS A 356 -55.82 9.31 26.71
N VAL A 357 -56.79 8.72 27.40
CA VAL A 357 -58.18 8.63 26.96
C VAL A 357 -58.60 10.05 26.58
N ALA A 358 -58.77 10.30 25.29
CA ALA A 358 -59.32 11.56 24.81
C ALA A 358 -60.69 11.75 25.48
N PRO A 359 -60.98 12.94 26.05
CA PRO A 359 -62.27 13.18 26.69
C PRO A 359 -63.38 12.96 25.66
N LYS A 360 -64.34 12.10 25.99
CA LYS A 360 -65.55 11.89 25.19
C LYS A 360 -66.22 13.24 25.00
N GLY A 361 -66.29 13.71 23.76
CA GLY A 361 -67.06 14.89 23.40
C GLY A 361 -68.54 14.73 23.80
N PRO A 362 -69.24 15.84 24.09
CA PRO A 362 -70.62 15.78 24.54
C PRO A 362 -71.53 15.12 23.50
N PRO A 363 -72.58 14.41 23.93
CA PRO A 363 -73.52 13.75 23.02
C PRO A 363 -74.18 14.79 22.10
N ARG A 364 -74.20 14.50 20.80
CA ARG A 364 -74.99 15.29 19.85
C ARG A 364 -76.48 15.04 20.13
N ILE A 365 -77.21 16.14 20.30
CA ILE A 365 -78.67 16.20 20.33
C ILE A 365 -79.18 16.10 18.89
#